data_AF-A0A1X1XWW4-F1
#
_entry.id   AF-A0A1X1XWW4-F1
#
_cell.length_a   1.000
_cell.length_b   1.000
_cell.length_c   1.000
_cell.angle_alpha   90.00
_cell.angle_beta   90.00
_cell.angle_gamma   90.00
#
_symmetry.space_group_name_H-M   'P 1'
#
loop_
_entity.id
_entity.type
_entity.pdbx_description
1 polymer ?
#
loop_
_entity_poly.entity_id
_entity_poly.type
_entity_poly.pdbx_seq_one_letter_code
_entity_poly.pdbx_strand_id
1 'polypeptide(L)' 'MTRALSRNEVEVATPNDLRAAIDHALARAGCTFDELAEQAKTGHFESMRARLAWVAIGDLYRVDLGSDV' A
#
# COMPACT_ATOMS: atom_id res chain seq x y z
N MET A 1 10.02 32.05 -26.97
CA MET A 1 9.64 31.67 -25.59
C MET A 1 10.01 30.21 -25.37
N THR A 2 11.15 29.95 -24.75
CA THR A 2 11.67 28.59 -24.54
C THR A 2 11.00 27.99 -23.30
N ARG A 3 10.16 26.98 -23.46
CA ARG A 3 9.50 26.28 -22.35
C ARG A 3 10.57 25.50 -21.57
N ALA A 4 10.82 25.90 -20.33
CA ALA A 4 11.65 25.10 -19.43
C ALA A 4 10.98 23.74 -19.19
N LEU A 5 11.68 22.66 -19.52
CA LEU A 5 11.29 21.32 -19.12
C LEU A 5 11.53 21.23 -17.61
N SER A 6 10.45 21.32 -16.82
CA SER A 6 10.49 20.99 -15.40
C SER A 6 11.03 19.58 -15.25
N ARG A 7 12.21 19.45 -14.65
CA ARG A 7 12.82 18.16 -14.32
C ARG A 7 11.93 17.52 -13.25
N ASN A 8 11.11 16.55 -13.66
CA ASN A 8 10.21 15.85 -12.77
C ASN A 8 11.06 14.91 -11.91
N GLU A 9 11.50 15.40 -10.76
CA GLU A 9 12.24 14.61 -9.78
C GLU A 9 11.26 13.64 -9.12
N VAL A 10 11.50 12.34 -9.31
CA VAL A 10 10.70 11.26 -8.73
C VAL A 10 11.43 10.77 -7.49
N GLU A 11 10.78 10.91 -6.33
CA GLU A 11 11.27 10.32 -5.09
C GLU A 11 10.82 8.86 -5.01
N VAL A 12 11.78 7.95 -4.79
CA VAL A 12 11.51 6.53 -4.60
C VAL A 12 11.26 6.29 -3.12
N ALA A 13 10.09 5.72 -2.80
CA ALA A 13 9.74 5.37 -1.42
C ALA A 13 10.72 4.35 -0.84
N THR A 14 11.15 4.57 0.40
CA THR A 14 11.99 3.63 1.13
C THR A 14 11.16 2.48 1.70
N PRO A 15 11.79 1.36 2.12
CA PRO A 15 11.08 0.29 2.82
C PRO A 15 10.36 0.74 4.10
N ASN A 16 10.87 1.77 4.78
CA ASN A 16 10.24 2.33 5.98
C ASN A 16 8.98 3.13 5.63
N ASP A 17 9.02 3.91 4.54
CA ASP A 17 7.84 4.62 4.04
C ASP A 17 6.73 3.63 3.67
N LEU A 18 7.12 2.50 3.07
CA LEU A 18 6.19 1.44 2.71
C LEU A 18 5.56 0.78 3.94
N ARG A 19 6.37 0.46 4.96
CA ARG A 19 5.87 -0.10 6.22
C ARG A 19 4.89 0.86 6.90
N ALA A 20 5.23 2.14 6.98
CA ALA A 20 4.35 3.16 7.56
C ALA A 20 3.02 3.29 6.78
N ALA A 21 3.07 3.23 5.45
CA ALA A 21 1.87 3.28 4.61
C ALA A 21 0.94 2.08 4.86
N ILE A 22 1.51 0.88 5.00
CA ILE A 22 0.76 -0.35 5.35
C ILE A 22 0.11 -0.19 6.72
N ASP A 23 0.88 0.21 7.74
CA ASP A 23 0.39 0.37 9.11
C ASP A 23 -0.76 1.38 9.19
N HIS A 24 -0.63 2.52 8.50
CA HIS A 24 -1.68 3.52 8.43
C HIS A 24 -2.94 3.04 7.70
N ALA A 25 -2.79 2.29 6.60
CA ALA A 25 -3.92 1.74 5.86
C ALA A 25 -4.70 0.72 6.71
N LEU A 26 -3.99 -0.18 7.40
CA LEU A 26 -4.58 -1.19 8.28
C LEU A 26 -5.23 -0.56 9.52
N ALA A 27 -4.54 0.36 10.20
CA ALA A 27 -5.11 1.10 11.32
C ALA A 27 -6.38 1.86 10.91
N ARG A 28 -6.41 2.41 9.68
CA ARG A 28 -7.59 3.07 9.14
C ARG A 28 -8.69 2.08 8.79
N ALA A 29 -8.37 0.90 8.28
CA ALA A 29 -9.33 -0.15 7.96
C ALA A 29 -9.90 -0.83 9.22
N GLY A 30 -9.16 -0.84 10.32
CA GLY A 30 -9.55 -1.48 11.57
C GLY A 30 -9.40 -3.01 11.54
N CYS A 31 -8.55 -3.54 10.67
CA CYS A 31 -8.26 -4.96 10.55
C CYS A 31 -6.75 -5.18 10.40
N THR A 32 -6.34 -6.39 10.69
CA THR A 32 -5.00 -6.89 10.41
C THR A 32 -4.83 -7.15 8.91
N PHE A 33 -3.58 -7.29 8.48
CA PHE A 33 -3.29 -7.63 7.10
C PHE A 33 -3.87 -8.99 6.70
N ASP A 34 -3.77 -9.99 7.57
CA ASP A 34 -4.25 -11.35 7.28
C ASP A 34 -5.78 -11.38 7.10
N GLU A 35 -6.52 -10.69 7.97
CA GLU A 35 -7.97 -10.53 7.83
C GLU A 35 -8.34 -9.84 6.51
N LEU A 36 -7.59 -8.80 6.13
CA LEU A 36 -7.78 -8.10 4.88
C LEU A 36 -7.49 -9.00 3.66
N ALA A 37 -6.46 -9.84 3.74
CA ALA A 37 -6.11 -10.80 2.70
C ALA A 37 -7.19 -11.89 2.54
N GLU A 38 -7.79 -12.37 3.64
CA GLU A 38 -8.92 -13.31 3.59
C GLU A 38 -10.17 -12.67 2.96
N GLN A 39 -10.47 -11.42 3.30
CA GLN A 39 -11.55 -10.66 2.65
C GLN A 39 -11.31 -10.52 1.14
N ALA A 40 -10.06 -10.26 0.73
CA ALA A 40 -9.70 -10.15 -0.67
C ALA A 40 -9.81 -11.49 -1.43
N LYS A 41 -9.41 -12.61 -0.81
CA LYS A 41 -9.55 -13.96 -1.41
C LYS A 41 -11.01 -14.32 -1.68
N THR A 42 -11.91 -13.96 -0.76
CA THR A 42 -13.35 -14.23 -0.88
C THR A 42 -14.08 -13.19 -1.74
N GLY A 43 -13.44 -12.04 -1.99
CA GLY A 43 -14.05 -10.88 -2.67
C GLY A 43 -15.07 -10.13 -1.82
N HIS A 44 -15.25 -10.53 -0.55
CA HIS A 44 -16.21 -9.95 0.38
C HIS A 44 -15.49 -9.11 1.44
N PHE A 45 -15.59 -7.79 1.29
CA PHE A 45 -15.00 -6.85 2.24
C PHE A 45 -16.04 -6.42 3.28
N GLU A 46 -15.64 -6.45 4.55
CA GLU A 46 -16.50 -6.05 5.66
C GLU A 46 -16.80 -4.55 5.67
N SER A 47 -15.94 -3.75 5.04
CA SER A 47 -16.17 -2.33 4.87
C SER A 47 -15.55 -1.77 3.59
N MET A 48 -16.04 -0.59 3.18
CA MET A 48 -15.41 0.18 2.10
C MET A 48 -13.96 0.55 2.45
N ARG A 49 -13.65 0.77 3.73
CA ARG A 49 -12.29 1.13 4.17
C ARG A 49 -11.33 -0.04 4.00
N ALA A 50 -11.77 -1.26 4.31
CA ALA A 50 -11.02 -2.48 4.02
C ALA A 50 -10.77 -2.62 2.52
N ARG A 51 -11.82 -2.47 1.70
CA ARG A 51 -11.66 -2.52 0.23
C ARG A 51 -10.65 -1.49 -0.30
N LEU A 52 -10.69 -0.25 0.21
CA LEU A 52 -9.74 0.80 -0.18
C LEU A 52 -8.32 0.50 0.30
N ALA A 53 -8.16 -0.04 1.51
CA ALA A 53 -6.85 -0.48 2.00
C ALA A 53 -6.28 -1.56 1.09
N TRP A 54 -7.07 -2.57 0.69
CA TRP A 54 -6.60 -3.61 -0.22
C TRP A 54 -6.20 -3.07 -1.59
N VAL A 55 -6.92 -2.10 -2.15
CA VAL A 55 -6.50 -1.44 -3.39
C VAL A 55 -5.17 -0.69 -3.22
N ALA A 56 -4.93 -0.10 -2.05
CA ALA A 56 -3.72 0.67 -1.79
C ALA A 56 -2.48 -0.19 -1.53
N ILE A 57 -2.63 -1.33 -0.84
CA ILE A 57 -1.49 -2.14 -0.35
C ILE A 57 -1.51 -3.61 -0.76
N GLY A 58 -2.57 -4.09 -1.42
CA GLY A 58 -2.71 -5.50 -1.79
C GLY A 58 -1.68 -5.97 -2.82
N ASP A 59 -1.23 -5.08 -3.71
CA ASP A 59 -0.16 -5.39 -4.67
C ASP A 59 1.21 -5.56 -3.99
N LEU A 60 1.40 -4.96 -2.80
CA LEU A 60 2.62 -5.12 -2.01
C LEU A 60 2.75 -6.54 -1.44
N TYR A 61 1.67 -7.31 -1.37
CA TYR A 61 1.68 -8.71 -0.95
C TYR A 61 2.55 -9.60 -1.85
N ARG A 62 2.69 -9.25 -3.14
CA ARG A 62 3.52 -10.00 -4.09
C ARG A 62 4.96 -9.53 -4.13
N VAL A 63 5.25 -8.39 -3.52
CA VAL A 63 6.61 -7.88 -3.42
C VAL A 63 7.23 -8.57 -2.22
N ASP A 64 8.16 -9.48 -2.48
CA ASP A 64 9.03 -10.01 -1.45
C ASP A 64 9.78 -8.81 -0.87
N LEU A 65 9.35 -8.31 0.30
CA LEU A 65 10.04 -7.25 1.03
C LEU A 65 11.28 -7.86 1.67
N GLY A 66 12.20 -8.25 0.79
CA GLY A 66 13.45 -8.92 1.09
C GLY A 66 14.14 -8.26 2.27
N SER A 67 14.27 -9.07 3.31
CA SER A 67 15.14 -8.90 4.46
C SER A 67 16.56 -8.55 3.99
N ASP A 68 16.96 -7.29 4.06
CA ASP A 68 18.38 -6.95 4.20
C ASP A 68 18.68 -6.86 5.71
N VAL A 69 19.07 -8.01 6.26
CA VAL A 69 19.85 -8.15 7.50
C VAL A 69 21.33 -8.29 7.15
#